data_AF-A0AAW2JH59-F1
#
_entry.id   AF-A0AAW2JH59-F1
#
_cell.length_a   1.000
_cell.length_b   1.000
_cell.length_c   1.000
_cell.angle_alpha   90.00
_cell.angle_beta   90.00
_cell.angle_gamma   90.00
#
_symmetry.space_group_name_H-M   'P 1'
#
loop_
_entity.id
_entity.type
_entity.pdbx_description
1 polymer ?
#
loop_
_entity_poly.entity_id
_entity_poly.type
_entity_poly.pdbx_seq_one_letter_code
_entity_poly.pdbx_strand_id
1 'polypeptide(L)'
;MYFHGARFSNYEAWLSDPTHIGPSAQVVWPIVGQEILNGDVGGGFRGIQITSGFFQIWRASGITSELQLYCTAIGALVFAALMLFAGWFHYHKAAPKLAWFQDVESMLNHHLAGLLGLGGSNPIFTLNWSKYADFLTFRGGLDPVTGGLWLTDIAHHLAIAILFLIAGHMYRTNWGIGHGLKDILEAHKGPFTGQGHKGLYEILTTSWHAQLSLNLAMLGSLTIVVAHHMYSMPPYPYLATDYGTQLSLFTHHMWIGGFLIVGAAAHAAIFMVRDYDPTTRYNDLLDRVLRHRDAIISHLNWACIFLGFHSFGLYIHNDTMSALGRPQDMFSDTAIQLQPVFAQWIQNTHALAPGATAPGATASTSLTWGGGDLVAVGGKVALLPIPLGTADFLVHHIHAFTIHVTVLILLKGVLFARSSRLIPDKANLGFRFPCDGPGRGGTCQVSAWDHVFLGLFWMYNSISVVIFRKMQSDVWGSIK
;
A
#
# COMPACT_ATOMS: atom_id res chain seq x y z
N MET A 1 19.13 -1.89 -12.19
CA MET A 1 19.43 -1.76 -10.73
C MET A 1 20.68 -2.54 -10.36
N TYR A 2 20.64 -3.88 -10.30
CA TYR A 2 21.83 -4.70 -9.96
C TYR A 2 23.09 -4.38 -10.78
N PHE A 3 22.97 -4.21 -12.10
CA PHE A 3 24.11 -3.87 -12.95
C PHE A 3 24.77 -2.52 -12.58
N HIS A 4 23.96 -1.51 -12.25
CA HIS A 4 24.46 -0.21 -11.80
C HIS A 4 25.18 -0.35 -10.45
N GLY A 5 24.62 -1.13 -9.53
CA GLY A 5 25.28 -1.52 -8.29
C GLY A 5 26.63 -2.19 -8.51
N ALA A 6 26.74 -3.06 -9.51
CA ALA A 6 27.96 -3.81 -9.79
C ALA A 6 29.06 -3.01 -10.51
N ARG A 7 28.74 -1.87 -11.14
CA ARG A 7 29.67 -1.19 -12.07
C ARG A 7 29.89 0.30 -11.82
N PHE A 8 28.91 0.96 -11.22
CA PHE A 8 28.88 2.42 -11.09
C PHE A 8 28.46 2.84 -9.68
N SER A 9 28.88 2.09 -8.67
CA SER A 9 28.44 2.28 -7.30
C SER A 9 29.61 2.22 -6.32
N ASN A 10 29.35 2.65 -5.09
CA ASN A 10 30.27 2.50 -3.95
C ASN A 10 29.81 1.39 -2.98
N TYR A 11 29.15 0.33 -3.48
CA TYR A 11 28.52 -0.69 -2.64
C TYR A 11 29.47 -1.38 -1.66
N GLU A 12 30.65 -1.84 -2.12
CA GLU A 12 31.61 -2.50 -1.23
C GLU A 12 32.19 -1.54 -0.18
N ALA A 13 32.45 -0.29 -0.56
CA ALA A 13 32.88 0.76 0.39
C ALA A 13 31.79 1.02 1.43
N TRP A 14 30.54 1.22 1.00
CA TRP A 14 29.39 1.36 1.89
C TRP A 14 29.20 0.15 2.81
N LEU A 15 29.45 -1.08 2.33
CA LEU A 15 29.31 -2.28 3.13
C LEU A 15 30.26 -2.28 4.34
N SER A 16 31.47 -1.71 4.16
CA SER A 16 32.49 -1.57 5.21
C SER A 16 32.21 -0.45 6.21
N ASP A 17 31.53 0.64 5.79
CA ASP A 17 31.08 1.72 6.69
C ASP A 17 29.68 2.24 6.29
N PRO A 18 28.61 1.50 6.64
CA PRO A 18 27.25 1.83 6.23
C PRO A 18 26.66 3.04 6.97
N THR A 19 27.34 3.53 8.00
CA THR A 19 26.88 4.63 8.85
C THR A 19 27.32 6.01 8.35
N HIS A 20 28.50 6.10 7.73
CA HIS A 20 29.06 7.36 7.28
C HIS A 20 29.09 7.51 5.76
N ILE A 21 29.18 6.40 5.01
CA ILE A 21 29.20 6.45 3.54
C ILE A 21 27.75 6.54 3.02
N GLY A 22 27.49 7.46 2.10
CA GLY A 22 26.20 7.57 1.43
C GLY A 22 26.08 6.57 0.28
N PRO A 23 24.92 5.90 0.10
CA PRO A 23 24.73 4.97 -1.00
C PRO A 23 24.65 5.73 -2.34
N SER A 24 25.49 5.35 -3.32
CA SER A 24 25.49 5.92 -4.67
C SER A 24 25.62 4.83 -5.72
N ALA A 25 24.85 4.92 -6.80
CA ALA A 25 24.86 3.94 -7.90
C ALA A 25 24.66 4.58 -9.30
N GLN A 26 24.87 5.89 -9.41
CA GLN A 26 24.75 6.63 -10.65
C GLN A 26 25.85 7.68 -10.76
N VAL A 27 26.57 7.65 -11.88
CA VAL A 27 27.67 8.57 -12.19
C VAL A 27 27.33 9.32 -13.46
N VAL A 28 27.50 10.65 -13.43
CA VAL A 28 27.20 11.56 -14.53
C VAL A 28 28.45 11.79 -15.38
N TRP A 29 28.30 11.77 -16.70
CA TRP A 29 29.40 12.08 -17.62
C TRP A 29 29.75 13.58 -17.62
N PRO A 30 31.04 13.95 -17.68
CA PRO A 30 31.51 15.34 -17.67
C PRO A 30 31.44 15.96 -19.07
N ILE A 31 30.26 16.47 -19.44
CA ILE A 31 30.03 17.04 -20.79
C ILE A 31 29.89 18.56 -20.74
N VAL A 32 29.02 19.07 -19.87
CA VAL A 32 28.59 20.49 -19.85
C VAL A 32 28.70 21.14 -18.48
N GLY A 33 29.52 20.59 -17.57
CA GLY A 33 29.56 21.01 -16.16
C GLY A 33 28.59 20.24 -15.25
N GLN A 34 27.81 19.30 -15.82
CA GLN A 34 26.87 18.46 -15.06
C GLN A 34 27.55 17.46 -14.12
N GLU A 35 28.86 17.25 -14.23
CA GLU A 35 29.65 16.47 -13.28
C GLU A 35 29.66 17.08 -11.87
N ILE A 36 29.22 18.34 -11.71
CA ILE A 36 28.90 18.92 -10.39
C ILE A 36 27.87 18.07 -9.61
N LEU A 37 27.04 17.29 -10.30
CA LEU A 37 26.09 16.35 -9.69
C LEU A 37 26.77 15.11 -9.08
N ASN A 38 28.02 14.81 -9.45
CA ASN A 38 28.81 13.75 -8.83
C ASN A 38 29.37 14.26 -7.49
N GLY A 39 28.50 14.37 -6.49
CA GLY A 39 28.85 14.75 -5.14
C GLY A 39 29.77 13.73 -4.46
N ASP A 40 30.56 14.19 -3.50
CA ASP A 40 31.35 13.31 -2.65
C ASP A 40 30.43 12.62 -1.63
N VAL A 41 30.30 11.30 -1.77
CA VAL A 41 29.44 10.45 -0.92
C VAL A 41 30.26 9.61 0.07
N GLY A 42 31.57 9.82 0.15
CA GLY A 42 32.50 9.02 0.95
C GLY A 42 33.00 7.76 0.23
N GLY A 43 33.96 7.07 0.87
CA GLY A 43 34.58 5.86 0.30
C GLY A 43 35.43 6.11 -0.95
N GLY A 44 35.90 7.35 -1.17
CA GLY A 44 36.66 7.74 -2.37
C GLY A 44 35.84 7.77 -3.65
N PHE A 45 34.51 7.75 -3.56
CA PHE A 45 33.60 7.70 -4.69
C PHE A 45 32.81 9.01 -4.85
N ARG A 46 32.61 9.42 -6.11
CA ARG A 46 31.79 10.59 -6.46
C ARG A 46 30.66 10.20 -7.41
N GLY A 47 29.43 10.54 -7.05
CA GLY A 47 28.25 10.17 -7.80
C GLY A 47 26.98 10.77 -7.20
N ILE A 48 25.84 10.43 -7.79
CA ILE A 48 24.53 10.82 -7.29
C ILE A 48 24.15 9.88 -6.14
N GLN A 49 23.83 10.44 -4.98
CA GLN A 49 23.30 9.68 -3.86
C GLN A 49 21.90 9.13 -4.20
N ILE A 50 21.70 7.83 -4.01
CA ILE A 50 20.42 7.15 -4.27
C ILE A 50 19.60 7.05 -2.99
N THR A 51 18.28 7.10 -3.11
CA THR A 51 17.33 6.97 -1.97
C THR A 51 16.33 5.82 -2.16
N SER A 52 16.71 4.83 -2.98
CA SER A 52 15.88 3.68 -3.34
C SER A 52 16.03 2.49 -2.38
N GLY A 53 17.00 2.52 -1.47
CA GLY A 53 17.21 1.46 -0.47
C GLY A 53 17.85 0.16 -0.98
N PHE A 54 18.36 0.14 -2.22
CA PHE A 54 18.92 -1.09 -2.81
C PHE A 54 20.13 -1.64 -2.04
N PHE A 55 20.97 -0.78 -1.48
CA PHE A 55 22.16 -1.21 -0.73
C PHE A 55 21.77 -1.97 0.54
N GLN A 56 20.77 -1.48 1.27
CA GLN A 56 20.22 -2.13 2.46
C GLN A 56 19.56 -3.48 2.11
N ILE A 57 18.85 -3.56 0.97
CA ILE A 57 18.26 -4.81 0.46
C ILE A 57 19.34 -5.84 0.11
N TRP A 58 20.40 -5.43 -0.60
CA TRP A 58 21.49 -6.33 -0.99
C TRP A 58 22.25 -6.85 0.23
N ARG A 59 22.47 -5.98 1.23
CA ARG A 59 23.08 -6.38 2.50
C ARG A 59 22.21 -7.40 3.25
N ALA A 60 20.90 -7.16 3.33
CA ALA A 60 19.97 -8.10 3.95
C ALA A 60 19.94 -9.46 3.22
N SER A 61 20.23 -9.47 1.92
CA SER A 61 20.32 -10.66 1.08
C SER A 61 21.67 -11.38 1.17
N GLY A 62 22.62 -10.88 1.96
CA GLY A 62 23.95 -11.47 2.12
C GLY A 62 24.90 -11.21 0.95
N ILE A 63 24.63 -10.21 0.11
CA ILE A 63 25.50 -9.85 -1.02
C ILE A 63 26.70 -9.07 -0.48
N THR A 64 27.92 -9.54 -0.74
CA THR A 64 29.16 -8.96 -0.21
C THR A 64 30.13 -8.48 -1.29
N SER A 65 29.87 -8.76 -2.57
CA SER A 65 30.75 -8.33 -3.66
C SER A 65 30.00 -7.91 -4.92
N GLU A 66 30.65 -7.06 -5.72
CA GLU A 66 30.13 -6.60 -7.02
C GLU A 66 29.92 -7.74 -8.01
N LEU A 67 30.71 -8.81 -7.92
CA LEU A 67 30.57 -10.00 -8.77
C LEU A 67 29.18 -10.64 -8.61
N GLN A 68 28.69 -10.75 -7.37
CA GLN A 68 27.37 -11.30 -7.10
C GLN A 68 26.27 -10.42 -7.73
N LEU A 69 26.36 -9.10 -7.58
CA LEU A 69 25.44 -8.15 -8.20
C LEU A 69 25.44 -8.27 -9.73
N TYR A 70 26.63 -8.44 -10.33
CA TYR A 70 26.77 -8.63 -11.78
C TYR A 70 26.10 -9.93 -12.24
N CYS A 71 26.36 -11.05 -11.55
CA CYS A 71 25.72 -12.33 -11.84
C CYS A 71 24.19 -12.25 -11.72
N THR A 72 23.66 -11.60 -10.67
CA THR A 72 22.22 -11.38 -10.51
C THR A 72 21.66 -10.52 -11.66
N ALA A 73 22.40 -9.50 -12.11
CA ALA A 73 21.97 -8.68 -13.24
C ALA A 73 21.86 -9.48 -14.55
N ILE A 74 22.84 -10.33 -14.85
CA ILE A 74 22.80 -11.21 -16.02
C ILE A 74 21.66 -12.22 -15.89
N GLY A 75 21.48 -12.84 -14.74
CA GLY A 75 20.36 -13.75 -14.47
C GLY A 75 19.00 -13.07 -14.68
N ALA A 76 18.82 -11.85 -14.18
CA ALA A 76 17.60 -11.07 -14.37
C ALA A 76 17.36 -10.71 -15.84
N LEU A 77 18.42 -10.42 -16.62
CA LEU A 77 18.31 -10.13 -18.05
C LEU A 77 17.91 -11.38 -18.85
N VAL A 78 18.49 -12.54 -18.55
CA VAL A 78 18.08 -13.83 -19.13
C VAL A 78 16.63 -14.14 -18.79
N PHE A 79 16.22 -13.93 -17.53
CA PHE A 79 14.84 -14.12 -17.12
C PHE A 79 13.87 -13.17 -17.84
N ALA A 80 14.25 -11.91 -18.04
CA ALA A 80 13.47 -10.97 -18.84
C ALA A 80 13.29 -11.46 -20.29
N ALA A 81 14.35 -11.98 -20.92
CA ALA A 81 14.26 -12.58 -22.25
C ALA A 81 13.33 -13.82 -22.27
N LEU A 82 13.39 -14.66 -21.24
CA LEU A 82 12.46 -15.79 -21.07
C LEU A 82 11.01 -15.33 -20.91
N MET A 83 10.76 -14.26 -20.15
CA MET A 83 9.41 -13.69 -20.01
C MET A 83 8.87 -13.14 -21.33
N LEU A 84 9.72 -12.47 -22.13
CA LEU A 84 9.35 -12.01 -23.48
C LEU A 84 9.04 -13.20 -24.41
N PHE A 85 9.88 -14.24 -24.36
CA PHE A 85 9.64 -15.46 -25.13
C PHE A 85 8.35 -16.15 -24.71
N ALA A 86 8.09 -16.29 -23.40
CA ALA A 86 6.86 -16.88 -22.87
C ALA A 86 5.62 -16.08 -23.34
N GLY A 87 5.69 -14.75 -23.33
CA GLY A 87 4.63 -13.88 -23.85
C GLY A 87 4.39 -14.09 -25.35
N TRP A 88 5.46 -14.12 -26.16
CA TRP A 88 5.34 -14.44 -27.59
C TRP A 88 4.75 -15.84 -27.83
N PHE A 89 5.22 -16.83 -27.08
CA PHE A 89 4.83 -18.23 -27.21
C PHE A 89 3.36 -18.43 -26.87
N HIS A 90 2.90 -17.92 -25.73
CA HIS A 90 1.51 -18.03 -25.28
C HIS A 90 0.54 -17.12 -26.05
N TYR A 91 1.02 -16.27 -26.95
CA TYR A 91 0.16 -15.53 -27.87
C TYR A 91 0.14 -16.13 -29.29
N HIS A 92 1.31 -16.44 -29.85
CA HIS A 92 1.44 -16.83 -31.26
C HIS A 92 1.51 -18.35 -31.50
N LYS A 93 1.91 -19.15 -30.50
CA LYS A 93 2.15 -20.59 -30.67
C LYS A 93 1.20 -21.46 -29.86
N ALA A 94 1.02 -21.14 -28.59
CA ALA A 94 0.20 -21.91 -27.65
C ALA A 94 -0.76 -20.99 -26.90
N ALA A 95 -1.66 -20.34 -27.65
CA ALA A 95 -2.71 -19.49 -27.10
C ALA A 95 -3.67 -20.31 -26.23
N PRO A 96 -3.77 -20.04 -24.91
CA PRO A 96 -4.72 -20.73 -24.06
C PRO A 96 -6.16 -20.43 -24.46
N LYS A 97 -7.06 -21.39 -24.26
CA LYS A 97 -8.50 -21.21 -24.48
C LYS A 97 -9.14 -20.49 -23.30
N LEU A 98 -10.31 -19.86 -23.52
CA LEU A 98 -11.04 -19.12 -22.47
C LEU A 98 -11.32 -19.97 -21.21
N ALA A 99 -11.64 -21.25 -21.37
CA ALA A 99 -11.88 -22.16 -20.25
C ALA A 99 -10.68 -22.26 -19.28
N TRP A 100 -9.45 -22.10 -19.79
CA TRP A 100 -8.25 -22.08 -18.94
C TRP A 100 -8.17 -20.81 -18.09
N PHE A 101 -8.52 -19.65 -18.66
CA PHE A 101 -8.53 -18.38 -17.92
C PHE A 101 -9.68 -18.30 -16.90
N GLN A 102 -10.77 -19.04 -17.13
CA GLN A 102 -11.94 -19.07 -16.26
C GLN A 102 -11.87 -20.15 -15.17
N ASP A 103 -10.81 -20.96 -15.15
CA ASP A 103 -10.54 -21.94 -14.09
C ASP A 103 -9.97 -21.24 -12.84
N VAL A 104 -10.86 -20.51 -12.15
CA VAL A 104 -10.50 -19.64 -11.02
C VAL A 104 -10.12 -20.43 -9.78
N GLU A 105 -10.71 -21.60 -9.54
CA GLU A 105 -10.33 -22.50 -8.47
C GLU A 105 -8.90 -22.98 -8.63
N SER A 106 -8.52 -23.43 -9.84
CA SER A 106 -7.15 -23.83 -10.13
C SER A 106 -6.19 -22.65 -9.99
N MET A 107 -6.53 -21.49 -10.56
CA MET A 107 -5.70 -20.28 -10.47
C MET A 107 -5.43 -19.87 -9.02
N LEU A 108 -6.47 -19.84 -8.17
CA LEU A 108 -6.33 -19.46 -6.76
C LEU A 108 -5.53 -20.49 -5.97
N ASN A 109 -5.76 -21.78 -6.17
CA ASN A 109 -4.96 -22.83 -5.52
C ASN A 109 -3.47 -22.71 -5.89
N HIS A 110 -3.15 -22.54 -7.17
CA HIS A 110 -1.76 -22.40 -7.63
C HIS A 110 -1.11 -21.08 -7.19
N HIS A 111 -1.86 -19.98 -7.15
CA HIS A 111 -1.31 -18.71 -6.67
C HIS A 111 -1.09 -18.71 -5.15
N LEU A 112 -2.05 -19.23 -4.37
CA LEU A 112 -1.91 -19.30 -2.92
C LEU A 112 -0.83 -20.33 -2.54
N ALA A 113 -0.94 -21.59 -2.95
CA ALA A 113 0.02 -22.62 -2.53
C ALA A 113 1.35 -22.52 -3.28
N GLY A 114 1.32 -22.32 -4.60
CA GLY A 114 2.51 -22.31 -5.45
C GLY A 114 3.26 -20.99 -5.35
N LEU A 115 2.64 -19.89 -5.79
CA LEU A 115 3.32 -18.59 -5.87
C LEU A 115 3.63 -17.99 -4.49
N LEU A 116 2.69 -18.05 -3.54
CA LEU A 116 2.87 -17.47 -2.20
C LEU A 116 3.41 -18.49 -1.18
N GLY A 117 3.00 -19.76 -1.26
CA GLY A 117 3.38 -20.79 -0.29
C GLY A 117 4.77 -21.40 -0.50
N LEU A 118 5.18 -21.74 -1.73
CA LEU A 118 6.48 -22.38 -1.99
C LEU A 118 7.69 -21.43 -1.84
N GLY A 119 7.45 -20.13 -1.65
CA GLY A 119 8.50 -19.13 -1.45
C GLY A 119 9.26 -19.24 -0.12
N GLY A 120 8.88 -20.12 0.82
CA GLY A 120 9.46 -20.12 2.17
C GLY A 120 9.46 -21.43 2.96
N SER A 121 9.42 -22.62 2.34
CA SER A 121 9.35 -23.88 3.08
C SER A 121 10.71 -24.52 3.39
N ASN A 122 10.94 -24.88 4.66
CA ASN A 122 11.96 -25.86 5.08
C ASN A 122 11.27 -27.01 5.82
N PRO A 123 11.43 -28.28 5.39
CA PRO A 123 10.75 -29.38 6.05
C PRO A 123 11.48 -29.84 7.31
N ILE A 124 10.71 -30.08 8.37
CA ILE A 124 11.17 -30.70 9.61
C ILE A 124 10.23 -31.86 9.95
N PHE A 125 10.67 -33.08 9.69
CA PHE A 125 9.82 -34.28 9.71
C PHE A 125 9.60 -34.87 11.11
N THR A 126 10.35 -34.42 12.14
CA THR A 126 10.25 -34.96 13.51
C THR A 126 9.37 -34.12 14.44
N LEU A 127 8.84 -32.99 13.97
CA LEU A 127 8.00 -32.03 14.72
C LEU A 127 8.62 -31.48 16.02
N ASN A 128 9.91 -31.72 16.29
CA ASN A 128 10.62 -31.12 17.42
C ASN A 128 11.21 -29.75 17.03
N TRP A 129 10.32 -28.78 16.82
CA TRP A 129 10.68 -27.48 16.23
C TRP A 129 11.37 -26.51 17.19
N SER A 130 11.33 -26.78 18.50
CA SER A 130 12.03 -25.97 19.51
C SER A 130 13.54 -25.86 19.26
N LYS A 131 14.13 -26.85 18.57
CA LYS A 131 15.57 -26.88 18.23
C LYS A 131 16.00 -25.81 17.21
N TYR A 132 15.06 -25.14 16.55
CA TYR A 132 15.35 -24.13 15.53
C TYR A 132 15.23 -22.69 16.06
N ALA A 133 15.02 -22.51 17.37
CA ALA A 133 14.86 -21.21 18.02
C ALA A 133 16.08 -20.27 17.86
N ASP A 134 17.24 -20.82 17.47
CA ASP A 134 18.45 -20.03 17.22
C ASP A 134 18.34 -19.13 15.97
N PHE A 135 17.58 -19.56 14.95
CA PHE A 135 17.41 -18.82 13.69
C PHE A 135 15.96 -18.56 13.29
N LEU A 136 14.99 -19.21 13.94
CA LEU A 136 13.56 -18.88 13.89
C LEU A 136 13.16 -18.26 15.24
N THR A 137 13.40 -16.96 15.38
CA THR A 137 13.11 -16.25 16.63
C THR A 137 11.72 -15.60 16.61
N PHE A 138 11.32 -15.05 17.76
CA PHE A 138 10.14 -14.21 17.91
C PHE A 138 10.45 -13.05 18.88
N ARG A 139 11.55 -12.34 18.59
CA ARG A 139 12.04 -11.28 19.49
C ARG A 139 11.10 -10.08 19.47
N GLY A 140 10.72 -9.62 18.29
CA GLY A 140 10.03 -8.34 18.11
C GLY A 140 11.01 -7.16 18.26
N GLY A 141 10.60 -5.99 17.77
CA GLY A 141 11.42 -4.78 17.79
C GLY A 141 12.55 -4.76 16.74
N LEU A 142 13.60 -3.99 17.02
CA LEU A 142 14.73 -3.75 16.12
C LEU A 142 16.03 -4.35 16.67
N ASP A 143 16.90 -4.77 15.77
CA ASP A 143 18.29 -5.08 16.05
C ASP A 143 19.04 -3.78 16.41
N PRO A 144 19.59 -3.64 17.63
CA PRO A 144 20.28 -2.42 18.05
C PRO A 144 21.53 -2.07 17.23
N VAL A 145 22.14 -3.04 16.55
CA VAL A 145 23.36 -2.80 15.75
C VAL A 145 23.02 -2.19 14.40
N THR A 146 21.96 -2.68 13.78
CA THR A 146 21.59 -2.30 12.41
C THR A 146 20.43 -1.33 12.34
N GLY A 147 19.62 -1.21 13.40
CA GLY A 147 18.39 -0.43 13.41
C GLY A 147 17.29 -0.99 12.52
N GLY A 148 17.46 -2.18 11.96
CA GLY A 148 16.45 -2.90 11.19
C GLY A 148 15.76 -3.99 12.01
N LEU A 149 14.73 -4.63 11.46
CA LEU A 149 14.12 -5.82 12.05
C LEU A 149 15.13 -6.97 12.16
N TRP A 150 14.94 -7.84 13.16
CA TRP A 150 15.72 -9.07 13.29
C TRP A 150 15.51 -9.97 12.07
N LEU A 151 16.60 -10.28 11.35
CA LEU A 151 16.53 -11.18 10.18
C LEU A 151 16.05 -12.59 10.56
N THR A 152 16.26 -13.02 11.81
CA THR A 152 15.76 -14.29 12.34
C THR A 152 14.24 -14.28 12.57
N ASP A 153 13.66 -13.13 12.93
CA ASP A 153 12.20 -12.95 12.97
C ASP A 153 11.63 -12.90 11.53
N ILE A 154 12.35 -12.28 10.59
CA ILE A 154 11.99 -12.33 9.16
C ILE A 154 12.13 -13.75 8.61
N ALA A 155 13.13 -14.54 8.98
CA ALA A 155 13.22 -15.94 8.55
C ALA A 155 11.99 -16.77 8.98
N HIS A 156 11.32 -16.35 10.06
CA HIS A 156 10.05 -16.92 10.51
C HIS A 156 8.86 -16.64 9.56
N HIS A 157 9.06 -15.99 8.40
CA HIS A 157 8.09 -15.95 7.29
C HIS A 157 7.71 -17.36 6.77
N LEU A 158 8.39 -18.41 7.22
CA LEU A 158 7.92 -19.80 7.16
C LEU A 158 6.44 -19.94 7.59
N ALA A 159 5.98 -19.18 8.60
CA ALA A 159 4.60 -19.19 9.03
C ALA A 159 3.63 -18.72 7.91
N ILE A 160 4.03 -17.70 7.16
CA ILE A 160 3.27 -17.17 6.01
C ILE A 160 3.26 -18.20 4.87
N ALA A 161 4.40 -18.85 4.59
CA ALA A 161 4.51 -19.90 3.59
C ALA A 161 3.56 -21.08 3.88
N ILE A 162 3.54 -21.57 5.13
CA ILE A 162 2.66 -22.67 5.56
C ILE A 162 1.19 -22.24 5.46
N LEU A 163 0.85 -21.03 5.92
CA LEU A 163 -0.51 -20.50 5.84
C LEU A 163 -1.02 -20.49 4.40
N PHE A 164 -0.23 -19.97 3.47
CA PHE A 164 -0.60 -19.91 2.06
C PHE A 164 -0.63 -21.27 1.37
N LEU A 165 0.25 -22.20 1.76
CA LEU A 165 0.21 -23.59 1.30
C LEU A 165 -1.12 -24.24 1.70
N ILE A 166 -1.53 -24.12 2.97
CA ILE A 166 -2.82 -24.65 3.43
C ILE A 166 -3.99 -23.95 2.72
N ALA A 167 -3.96 -22.62 2.62
CA ALA A 167 -5.01 -21.84 1.97
C ALA A 167 -5.20 -22.22 0.49
N GLY A 168 -4.12 -22.54 -0.22
CA GLY A 168 -4.18 -22.97 -1.62
C GLY A 168 -4.70 -24.38 -1.85
N HIS A 169 -5.19 -25.08 -0.82
CA HIS A 169 -5.89 -26.36 -0.94
C HIS A 169 -7.39 -26.25 -0.62
N MET A 170 -7.92 -25.03 -0.51
CA MET A 170 -9.33 -24.79 -0.16
C MET A 170 -10.30 -25.09 -1.31
N TYR A 171 -9.92 -24.81 -2.55
CA TYR A 171 -10.86 -24.82 -3.69
C TYR A 171 -10.89 -26.15 -4.42
N ARG A 172 -12.10 -26.58 -4.82
CA ARG A 172 -12.34 -27.87 -5.47
C ARG A 172 -11.73 -27.88 -6.87
N THR A 173 -11.02 -28.95 -7.19
CA THR A 173 -10.47 -29.22 -8.53
C THR A 173 -10.91 -30.61 -9.01
N ASN A 174 -10.10 -31.30 -9.81
CA ASN A 174 -10.47 -32.56 -10.48
C ASN A 174 -10.70 -33.75 -9.53
N TRP A 175 -10.24 -33.68 -8.28
CA TRP A 175 -10.32 -34.78 -7.31
C TRP A 175 -11.55 -34.73 -6.39
N GLY A 176 -12.51 -33.82 -6.65
CA GLY A 176 -13.78 -33.75 -5.93
C GLY A 176 -13.71 -33.20 -4.49
N ILE A 177 -12.53 -33.04 -3.91
CA ILE A 177 -12.30 -32.48 -2.57
C ILE A 177 -12.11 -30.95 -2.67
N GLY A 178 -12.72 -30.21 -1.74
CA GLY A 178 -12.66 -28.74 -1.66
C GLY A 178 -14.00 -28.06 -1.92
N HIS A 179 -13.99 -26.72 -1.96
CA HIS A 179 -15.17 -25.90 -2.16
C HIS A 179 -15.28 -25.33 -3.58
N GLY A 180 -16.49 -25.28 -4.14
CA GLY A 180 -16.79 -24.48 -5.33
C GLY A 180 -16.99 -23.01 -4.94
N LEU A 181 -16.32 -22.07 -5.61
CA LEU A 181 -16.44 -20.64 -5.28
C LEU A 181 -17.86 -20.13 -5.48
N LYS A 182 -18.52 -20.58 -6.54
CA LYS A 182 -19.92 -20.27 -6.82
C LYS A 182 -20.85 -20.73 -5.69
N ASP A 183 -20.65 -21.97 -5.21
CA ASP A 183 -21.46 -22.54 -4.12
C ASP A 183 -21.30 -21.73 -2.83
N ILE A 184 -20.07 -21.34 -2.50
CA ILE A 184 -19.79 -20.47 -1.34
C ILE A 184 -20.56 -19.15 -1.50
N LEU A 185 -20.43 -18.47 -2.64
CA LEU A 185 -21.07 -17.17 -2.87
C LEU A 185 -22.59 -17.27 -2.75
N GLU A 186 -23.22 -18.22 -3.43
CA GLU A 186 -24.68 -18.37 -3.44
C GLU A 186 -25.26 -18.82 -2.10
N ALA A 187 -24.47 -19.49 -1.26
CA ALA A 187 -24.86 -19.83 0.11
C ALA A 187 -24.99 -18.58 1.01
N HIS A 188 -24.22 -17.52 0.73
CA HIS A 188 -24.20 -16.30 1.56
C HIS A 188 -25.28 -15.30 1.13
N LYS A 189 -26.46 -15.44 1.72
CA LYS A 189 -27.61 -14.54 1.58
C LYS A 189 -28.27 -14.27 2.93
N GLY A 190 -28.84 -13.07 3.09
CA GLY A 190 -29.44 -12.65 4.36
C GLY A 190 -30.74 -11.87 4.15
N PRO A 191 -31.49 -11.62 5.23
CA PRO A 191 -32.81 -10.97 5.15
C PRO A 191 -32.77 -9.55 4.55
N PHE A 192 -31.64 -8.85 4.72
CA PHE A 192 -31.46 -7.48 4.21
C PHE A 192 -30.88 -7.39 2.79
N THR A 193 -30.26 -8.47 2.30
CA THR A 193 -29.41 -8.46 1.09
C THR A 193 -30.02 -9.17 -0.11
N GLY A 194 -31.27 -9.62 -0.02
CA GLY A 194 -31.99 -10.22 -1.14
C GLY A 194 -31.35 -11.52 -1.60
N GLN A 195 -30.92 -11.58 -2.87
CA GLN A 195 -30.23 -12.73 -3.46
C GLN A 195 -28.74 -12.82 -3.09
N GLY A 196 -28.25 -11.92 -2.22
CA GLY A 196 -26.87 -11.97 -1.73
C GLY A 196 -25.85 -11.84 -2.85
N HIS A 197 -24.85 -12.73 -2.85
CA HIS A 197 -23.73 -12.71 -3.79
C HIS A 197 -24.01 -13.41 -5.13
N LYS A 198 -25.25 -13.82 -5.39
CA LYS A 198 -25.63 -14.45 -6.66
C LYS A 198 -25.18 -13.57 -7.82
N GLY A 199 -24.45 -14.15 -8.76
CA GLY A 199 -23.97 -13.45 -9.93
C GLY A 199 -22.56 -12.88 -9.88
N LEU A 200 -21.96 -12.78 -8.69
CA LEU A 200 -20.59 -12.26 -8.56
C LEU A 200 -19.55 -13.19 -9.18
N TYR A 201 -19.76 -14.51 -9.10
CA TYR A 201 -18.88 -15.50 -9.74
C TYR A 201 -18.83 -15.27 -11.26
N GLU A 202 -19.99 -15.09 -11.89
CA GLU A 202 -20.09 -14.82 -13.32
C GLU A 202 -19.47 -13.46 -13.67
N ILE A 203 -19.67 -12.41 -12.87
CA ILE A 203 -19.05 -11.10 -13.10
C ILE A 203 -17.52 -11.24 -13.12
N LEU A 204 -16.95 -11.88 -12.11
CA LEU A 204 -15.51 -12.00 -11.97
C LEU A 204 -14.88 -12.98 -12.98
N THR A 205 -15.63 -13.94 -13.51
CA THR A 205 -15.13 -14.87 -14.54
C THR A 205 -15.33 -14.37 -15.98
N THR A 206 -16.19 -13.37 -16.20
CA THR A 206 -16.49 -12.84 -17.54
C THR A 206 -15.91 -11.46 -17.80
N SER A 207 -15.75 -10.61 -16.77
CA SER A 207 -15.20 -9.26 -16.92
C SER A 207 -13.80 -9.14 -16.33
N TRP A 208 -12.82 -8.90 -17.22
CA TRP A 208 -11.47 -8.51 -16.83
C TRP A 208 -11.43 -7.15 -16.12
N HIS A 209 -12.34 -6.23 -16.46
CA HIS A 209 -12.42 -4.92 -15.79
C HIS A 209 -12.90 -5.04 -14.34
N ALA A 210 -13.83 -5.97 -14.05
CA ALA A 210 -14.25 -6.26 -12.69
C ALA A 210 -13.08 -6.83 -11.86
N GLN A 211 -12.34 -7.81 -12.39
CA GLN A 211 -11.15 -8.33 -11.72
C GLN A 211 -10.08 -7.27 -11.52
N LEU A 212 -9.73 -6.52 -12.57
CA LEU A 212 -8.70 -5.49 -12.52
C LEU A 212 -9.06 -4.39 -11.50
N SER A 213 -10.34 -3.99 -11.45
CA SER A 213 -10.83 -3.07 -10.43
C SER A 213 -10.54 -3.58 -9.01
N LEU A 214 -10.91 -4.82 -8.70
CA LEU A 214 -10.70 -5.40 -7.38
C LEU A 214 -9.20 -5.53 -7.05
N ASN A 215 -8.41 -6.01 -8.01
CA ASN A 215 -6.97 -6.20 -7.85
C ASN A 215 -6.25 -4.87 -7.60
N LEU A 216 -6.59 -3.82 -8.35
CA LEU A 216 -6.03 -2.48 -8.15
C LEU A 216 -6.44 -1.87 -6.81
N ALA A 217 -7.68 -2.07 -6.36
CA ALA A 217 -8.15 -1.58 -5.06
C ALA A 217 -7.35 -2.22 -3.92
N MET A 218 -7.17 -3.54 -3.96
CA MET A 218 -6.44 -4.29 -2.94
C MET A 218 -4.94 -4.02 -3.01
N LEU A 219 -4.33 -4.02 -4.19
CA LEU A 219 -2.90 -3.76 -4.36
C LEU A 219 -2.56 -2.31 -3.98
N GLY A 220 -3.38 -1.34 -4.37
CA GLY A 220 -3.17 0.06 -4.02
C GLY A 220 -3.24 0.29 -2.51
N SER A 221 -4.25 -0.31 -1.86
CA SER A 221 -4.38 -0.27 -0.39
C SER A 221 -3.21 -0.97 0.30
N LEU A 222 -2.80 -2.14 -0.18
CA LEU A 222 -1.63 -2.87 0.33
C LEU A 222 -0.36 -2.04 0.19
N THR A 223 -0.18 -1.33 -0.93
CA THR A 223 0.99 -0.47 -1.16
C THR A 223 1.06 0.67 -0.13
N ILE A 224 -0.07 1.29 0.23
CA ILE A 224 -0.15 2.28 1.32
C ILE A 224 0.17 1.65 2.67
N VAL A 225 -0.35 0.45 2.95
CA VAL A 225 -0.03 -0.29 4.19
C VAL A 225 1.46 -0.62 4.26
N VAL A 226 2.08 -1.03 3.15
CA VAL A 226 3.53 -1.26 3.06
C VAL A 226 4.29 0.02 3.41
N ALA A 227 3.88 1.19 2.91
CA ALA A 227 4.48 2.47 3.28
C ALA A 227 4.44 2.67 4.81
N HIS A 228 3.28 2.50 5.43
CA HIS A 228 3.09 2.67 6.87
C HIS A 228 3.86 1.63 7.72
N HIS A 229 3.94 0.39 7.26
CA HIS A 229 4.68 -0.65 7.95
C HIS A 229 6.19 -0.43 7.86
N MET A 230 6.73 -0.09 6.68
CA MET A 230 8.18 0.02 6.48
C MET A 230 8.83 1.17 7.26
N TYR A 231 8.14 2.31 7.43
CA TYR A 231 8.74 3.43 8.18
C TYR A 231 8.73 3.19 9.70
N SER A 232 7.71 2.48 10.20
CA SER A 232 7.53 2.20 11.64
C SER A 232 8.16 0.88 12.07
N MET A 233 8.49 0.00 11.12
CA MET A 233 9.18 -1.28 11.31
C MET A 233 10.22 -1.46 10.19
N PRO A 234 11.33 -0.71 10.20
CA PRO A 234 12.34 -0.75 9.13
C PRO A 234 12.87 -2.18 8.91
N PRO A 235 12.57 -2.83 7.77
CA PRO A 235 12.86 -4.26 7.62
C PRO A 235 14.32 -4.54 7.23
N TYR A 236 15.06 -3.51 6.80
CA TYR A 236 16.41 -3.68 6.27
C TYR A 236 17.48 -3.05 7.18
N PRO A 237 18.68 -3.68 7.28
CA PRO A 237 19.80 -3.14 8.05
C PRO A 237 20.21 -1.74 7.58
N TYR A 238 20.43 -0.82 8.54
CA TYR A 238 20.86 0.56 8.32
C TYR A 238 19.88 1.43 7.52
N LEU A 239 18.65 0.95 7.31
CA LEU A 239 17.60 1.72 6.64
C LEU A 239 17.02 2.82 7.54
N ALA A 240 16.85 2.53 8.83
CA ALA A 240 16.18 3.42 9.78
C ALA A 240 16.90 4.78 9.95
N THR A 241 18.24 4.77 9.88
CA THR A 241 19.08 5.97 10.00
C THR A 241 19.40 6.64 8.66
N ASP A 242 18.95 6.04 7.55
CA ASP A 242 18.94 6.65 6.22
C ASP A 242 17.60 7.35 5.98
N TYR A 243 17.47 8.55 6.57
CA TYR A 243 16.23 9.32 6.57
C TYR A 243 15.73 9.66 5.16
N GLY A 244 16.66 9.90 4.23
CA GLY A 244 16.32 10.18 2.82
C GLY A 244 15.64 8.98 2.17
N THR A 245 16.20 7.79 2.36
CA THR A 245 15.59 6.56 1.84
C THR A 245 14.25 6.25 2.50
N GLN A 246 14.12 6.41 3.82
CA GLN A 246 12.83 6.22 4.51
C GLN A 246 11.73 7.14 3.96
N LEU A 247 12.02 8.43 3.83
CA LEU A 247 11.08 9.40 3.28
C LEU A 247 10.71 9.09 1.82
N SER A 248 11.72 8.75 1.00
CA SER A 248 11.52 8.39 -0.40
C SER A 248 10.64 7.16 -0.54
N LEU A 249 10.92 6.08 0.19
CA LEU A 249 10.15 4.84 0.12
C LEU A 249 8.70 5.04 0.60
N PHE A 250 8.49 5.76 1.70
CA PHE A 250 7.15 6.09 2.19
C PHE A 250 6.36 6.87 1.12
N THR A 251 6.93 7.98 0.64
CA THR A 251 6.29 8.85 -0.35
C THR A 251 6.00 8.10 -1.65
N HIS A 252 6.96 7.31 -2.13
CA HIS A 252 6.83 6.52 -3.35
C HIS A 252 5.66 5.52 -3.28
N HIS A 253 5.60 4.73 -2.21
CA HIS A 253 4.54 3.74 -2.04
C HIS A 253 3.16 4.38 -1.79
N MET A 254 3.11 5.52 -1.09
CA MET A 254 1.88 6.30 -0.92
C MET A 254 1.31 6.77 -2.28
N TRP A 255 2.17 7.32 -3.15
CA TRP A 255 1.74 7.76 -4.49
C TRP A 255 1.29 6.60 -5.36
N ILE A 256 2.06 5.51 -5.45
CA ILE A 256 1.67 4.33 -6.22
C ILE A 256 0.33 3.80 -5.73
N GLY A 257 0.15 3.67 -4.41
CA GLY A 257 -1.09 3.21 -3.83
C GLY A 257 -2.29 4.09 -4.19
N GLY A 258 -2.14 5.41 -4.10
CA GLY A 258 -3.16 6.37 -4.53
C GLY A 258 -3.55 6.23 -6.00
N PHE A 259 -2.57 6.12 -6.91
CA PHE A 259 -2.83 5.91 -8.34
C PHE A 259 -3.55 4.60 -8.62
N LEU A 260 -3.15 3.50 -7.98
CA LEU A 260 -3.80 2.20 -8.14
C LEU A 260 -5.26 2.24 -7.64
N ILE A 261 -5.54 2.88 -6.50
CA ILE A 261 -6.91 3.02 -5.97
C ILE A 261 -7.80 3.85 -6.92
N VAL A 262 -7.29 4.95 -7.49
CA VAL A 262 -8.05 5.72 -8.49
C VAL A 262 -8.29 4.87 -9.75
N GLY A 263 -7.28 4.12 -10.19
CA GLY A 263 -7.40 3.17 -11.30
C GLY A 263 -8.45 2.09 -11.05
N ALA A 264 -8.59 1.62 -9.81
CA ALA A 264 -9.62 0.67 -9.42
C ALA A 264 -11.03 1.23 -9.70
N ALA A 265 -11.32 2.44 -9.24
CA ALA A 265 -12.60 3.09 -9.50
C ALA A 265 -12.84 3.37 -10.99
N ALA A 266 -11.80 3.71 -11.75
CA ALA A 266 -11.89 3.84 -13.19
C ALA A 266 -12.34 2.53 -13.85
N HIS A 267 -11.73 1.40 -13.48
CA HIS A 267 -12.09 0.09 -14.01
C HIS A 267 -13.45 -0.41 -13.51
N ALA A 268 -13.86 -0.08 -12.28
CA ALA A 268 -15.23 -0.32 -11.81
C ALA A 268 -16.25 0.41 -12.70
N ALA A 269 -16.00 1.67 -13.04
CA ALA A 269 -16.89 2.43 -13.92
C ALA A 269 -16.88 1.88 -15.36
N ILE A 270 -15.72 1.46 -15.88
CA ILE A 270 -15.65 0.80 -17.21
C ILE A 270 -16.47 -0.49 -17.20
N PHE A 271 -16.34 -1.32 -16.16
CA PHE A 271 -17.18 -2.50 -15.96
C PHE A 271 -18.67 -2.13 -15.97
N MET A 272 -19.08 -1.12 -15.20
CA MET A 272 -20.47 -0.67 -15.15
C MET A 272 -21.02 -0.23 -16.51
N VAL A 273 -20.19 0.38 -17.36
CA VAL A 273 -20.61 0.84 -18.69
C VAL A 273 -20.67 -0.30 -19.70
N ARG A 274 -19.63 -1.15 -19.75
CA ARG A 274 -19.43 -2.12 -20.84
C ARG A 274 -19.96 -3.51 -20.54
N ASP A 275 -19.70 -4.01 -19.34
CA ASP A 275 -19.82 -5.45 -19.05
C ASP A 275 -20.99 -5.74 -18.08
N TYR A 276 -21.48 -4.73 -17.36
CA TYR A 276 -22.64 -4.89 -16.48
C TYR A 276 -23.94 -4.99 -17.30
N ASP A 277 -24.63 -6.12 -17.12
CA ASP A 277 -25.93 -6.39 -17.69
C ASP A 277 -27.00 -6.43 -16.59
N PRO A 278 -27.95 -5.47 -16.55
CA PRO A 278 -29.02 -5.45 -15.55
C PRO A 278 -30.07 -6.55 -15.77
N THR A 279 -30.17 -7.16 -16.96
CA THR A 279 -31.23 -8.15 -17.26
C THR A 279 -30.99 -9.48 -16.56
N THR A 280 -29.72 -9.79 -16.27
CA THR A 280 -29.30 -11.02 -15.58
C THR A 280 -29.07 -10.81 -14.08
N ARG A 281 -29.27 -9.59 -13.57
CA ARG A 281 -28.92 -9.16 -12.21
C ARG A 281 -30.12 -8.57 -11.48
N TYR A 282 -30.91 -9.44 -10.87
CA TYR A 282 -32.09 -9.03 -10.13
C TYR A 282 -31.93 -9.26 -8.63
N ASN A 283 -32.04 -8.17 -7.86
CA ASN A 283 -32.11 -8.17 -6.40
C ASN A 283 -30.91 -8.85 -5.70
N ASP A 284 -29.76 -8.90 -6.37
CA ASP A 284 -28.47 -9.19 -5.76
C ASP A 284 -27.89 -7.94 -5.06
N LEU A 285 -26.71 -8.07 -4.46
CA LEU A 285 -26.06 -6.96 -3.76
C LEU A 285 -25.79 -5.74 -4.67
N LEU A 286 -25.33 -5.97 -5.91
CA LEU A 286 -24.94 -4.89 -6.81
C LEU A 286 -26.17 -4.11 -7.30
N ASP A 287 -27.23 -4.81 -7.72
CA ASP A 287 -28.51 -4.20 -8.08
C ASP A 287 -29.10 -3.40 -6.90
N ARG A 288 -29.06 -3.97 -5.68
CA ARG A 288 -29.55 -3.27 -4.49
C ARG A 288 -28.80 -1.97 -4.26
N VAL A 289 -27.46 -1.97 -4.30
CA VAL A 289 -26.62 -0.77 -4.17
C VAL A 289 -27.01 0.30 -5.20
N LEU A 290 -27.23 -0.08 -6.46
CA LEU A 290 -27.63 0.86 -7.51
C LEU A 290 -29.01 1.48 -7.24
N ARG A 291 -29.95 0.72 -6.67
CA ARG A 291 -31.30 1.21 -6.34
C ARG A 291 -31.36 2.27 -5.25
N HIS A 292 -30.36 2.33 -4.36
CA HIS A 292 -30.28 3.35 -3.30
C HIS A 292 -29.02 4.22 -3.41
N ARG A 293 -28.43 4.32 -4.61
CA ARG A 293 -27.22 5.13 -4.87
C ARG A 293 -27.35 6.60 -4.47
N ASP A 294 -28.55 7.18 -4.59
CA ASP A 294 -28.81 8.57 -4.18
C ASP A 294 -28.66 8.73 -2.65
N ALA A 295 -29.10 7.73 -1.87
CA ALA A 295 -28.94 7.73 -0.42
C ALA A 295 -27.46 7.63 -0.04
N ILE A 296 -26.70 6.71 -0.67
CA ILE A 296 -25.26 6.55 -0.43
C ILE A 296 -24.52 7.86 -0.69
N ILE A 297 -24.73 8.47 -1.87
CA ILE A 297 -24.02 9.69 -2.25
C ILE A 297 -24.44 10.90 -1.41
N SER A 298 -25.72 11.04 -1.03
CA SER A 298 -26.16 12.15 -0.17
C SER A 298 -25.60 12.06 1.25
N HIS A 299 -25.54 10.88 1.85
CA HIS A 299 -24.93 10.69 3.17
C HIS A 299 -23.42 10.93 3.12
N LEU A 300 -22.74 10.44 2.09
CA LEU A 300 -21.31 10.66 1.93
C LEU A 300 -20.98 12.13 1.66
N ASN A 301 -21.83 12.85 0.91
CA ASN A 301 -21.73 14.30 0.75
C ASN A 301 -21.84 15.03 2.10
N TRP A 302 -22.87 14.71 2.90
CA TRP A 302 -23.02 15.26 4.25
C TRP A 302 -21.78 15.00 5.11
N ALA A 303 -21.26 13.77 5.11
CA ALA A 303 -20.07 13.41 5.87
C ALA A 303 -18.83 14.21 5.42
N CYS A 304 -18.66 14.43 4.11
CA CYS A 304 -17.57 15.26 3.59
C CYS A 304 -17.68 16.72 4.03
N ILE A 305 -18.89 17.29 4.01
CA ILE A 305 -19.14 18.66 4.49
C ILE A 305 -18.85 18.75 5.99
N PHE A 306 -19.37 17.79 6.77
CA PHE A 306 -19.12 17.71 8.20
C PHE A 306 -17.63 17.64 8.52
N LEU A 307 -16.91 16.71 7.89
CA LEU A 307 -15.47 16.55 8.07
C LEU A 307 -14.71 17.82 7.66
N GLY A 308 -15.08 18.46 6.55
CA GLY A 308 -14.44 19.71 6.11
C GLY A 308 -14.55 20.83 7.14
N PHE A 309 -15.75 21.07 7.68
CA PHE A 309 -15.97 22.08 8.73
C PHE A 309 -15.27 21.73 10.05
N HIS A 310 -15.29 20.47 10.47
CA HIS A 310 -14.77 20.03 11.78
C HIS A 310 -13.32 19.54 11.74
N SER A 311 -12.61 19.75 10.62
CA SER A 311 -11.16 19.52 10.51
C SER A 311 -10.48 20.79 10.03
N PHE A 312 -10.65 21.15 8.76
CA PHE A 312 -10.03 22.34 8.16
C PHE A 312 -10.53 23.64 8.80
N GLY A 313 -11.80 23.70 9.18
CA GLY A 313 -12.35 24.84 9.92
C GLY A 313 -11.65 25.09 11.26
N LEU A 314 -11.10 24.05 11.92
CA LEU A 314 -10.33 24.20 13.16
C LEU A 314 -8.97 24.86 12.93
N TYR A 315 -8.35 24.65 11.76
CA TYR A 315 -7.13 25.36 11.38
C TYR A 315 -7.41 26.85 11.15
N ILE A 316 -8.49 27.20 10.43
CA ILE A 316 -8.90 28.60 10.23
C ILE A 316 -9.21 29.27 11.58
N HIS A 317 -9.90 28.56 12.48
CA HIS A 317 -10.15 29.04 13.85
C HIS A 317 -8.84 29.33 14.58
N ASN A 318 -7.89 28.39 14.56
CA ASN A 318 -6.59 28.56 15.21
C ASN A 318 -5.79 29.73 14.64
N ASP A 319 -5.75 29.90 13.31
CA ASP A 319 -5.09 31.04 12.67
C ASP A 319 -5.74 32.36 13.10
N THR A 320 -7.06 32.41 13.14
CA THR A 320 -7.81 33.60 13.55
C THR A 320 -7.56 33.94 15.03
N MET A 321 -7.63 32.96 15.93
CA MET A 321 -7.38 33.19 17.36
C MET A 321 -5.94 33.59 17.64
N SER A 322 -4.98 32.98 16.95
CA SER A 322 -3.57 33.36 17.03
C SER A 322 -3.36 34.81 16.56
N ALA A 323 -3.91 35.18 15.40
CA ALA A 323 -3.82 36.54 14.86
C ALA A 323 -4.49 37.60 15.74
N LEU A 324 -5.57 37.23 16.44
CA LEU A 324 -6.24 38.09 17.43
C LEU A 324 -5.50 38.18 18.78
N GLY A 325 -4.34 37.52 18.93
CA GLY A 325 -3.58 37.51 20.18
C GLY A 325 -4.25 36.71 21.30
N ARG A 326 -5.04 35.69 20.95
CA ARG A 326 -5.81 34.84 21.87
C ARG A 326 -5.35 33.37 21.84
N PRO A 327 -4.08 33.08 22.18
CA PRO A 327 -3.56 31.71 22.13
C PRO A 327 -4.27 30.74 23.10
N GLN A 328 -4.85 31.25 24.18
CA GLN A 328 -5.63 30.44 25.13
C GLN A 328 -6.95 29.89 24.55
N ASP A 329 -7.43 30.46 23.43
CA ASP A 329 -8.67 30.05 22.77
C ASP A 329 -8.40 29.14 21.54
N MET A 330 -7.16 28.71 21.35
CA MET A 330 -6.75 27.80 20.28
C MET A 330 -6.96 26.34 20.66
N PHE A 331 -7.21 25.51 19.65
CA PHE A 331 -7.12 24.05 19.76
C PHE A 331 -5.64 23.63 19.70
N SER A 332 -5.06 23.34 20.86
CA SER A 332 -3.65 22.97 21.02
C SER A 332 -3.44 22.14 22.29
N ASP A 333 -2.24 21.56 22.45
CA ASP A 333 -1.90 20.81 23.65
C ASP A 333 -1.78 21.68 24.92
N THR A 334 -1.63 23.00 24.77
CA THR A 334 -1.46 23.95 25.90
C THR A 334 -2.71 24.76 26.23
N ALA A 335 -3.76 24.66 25.42
CA ALA A 335 -5.00 25.40 25.57
C ALA A 335 -6.20 24.43 25.51
N ILE A 336 -7.05 24.52 24.48
CA ILE A 336 -8.19 23.62 24.31
C ILE A 336 -7.71 22.33 23.65
N GLN A 337 -7.57 21.27 24.43
CA GLN A 337 -7.02 20.00 23.94
C GLN A 337 -8.06 19.16 23.20
N LEU A 338 -7.66 18.59 22.06
CA LEU A 338 -8.43 17.56 21.35
C LEU A 338 -7.54 16.32 21.21
N GLN A 339 -7.45 15.53 22.28
CA GLN A 339 -6.54 14.39 22.33
C GLN A 339 -7.09 13.18 21.56
N PRO A 340 -6.25 12.46 20.78
CA PRO A 340 -6.63 11.23 20.09
C PRO A 340 -6.63 10.02 21.04
N VAL A 341 -7.51 10.04 22.04
CA VAL A 341 -7.54 9.06 23.14
C VAL A 341 -7.64 7.60 22.69
N PHE A 342 -8.36 7.33 21.59
CA PHE A 342 -8.46 5.99 21.03
C PHE A 342 -7.13 5.50 20.44
N ALA A 343 -6.38 6.38 19.78
CA ALA A 343 -5.07 6.02 19.23
C ALA A 343 -4.04 5.82 20.36
N GLN A 344 -4.07 6.65 21.40
CA GLN A 344 -3.25 6.49 22.60
C GLN A 344 -3.58 5.19 23.34
N TRP A 345 -4.85 4.81 23.41
CA TRP A 345 -5.26 3.52 23.98
C TRP A 345 -4.72 2.32 23.19
N ILE A 346 -4.74 2.38 21.86
CA ILE A 346 -4.13 1.35 21.00
C ILE A 346 -2.60 1.32 21.19
N GLN A 347 -1.93 2.48 21.26
CA GLN A 347 -0.51 2.58 21.56
C GLN A 347 -0.16 1.85 22.87
N ASN A 348 -0.91 2.13 23.94
CA ASN A 348 -0.69 1.48 25.24
C ASN A 348 -0.93 -0.04 25.17
N THR A 349 -1.96 -0.48 24.46
CA THR A 349 -2.26 -1.91 24.29
C THR A 349 -1.11 -2.65 23.59
N HIS A 350 -0.54 -2.05 22.54
CA HIS A 350 0.59 -2.66 21.82
C HIS A 350 1.92 -2.54 22.57
N ALA A 351 2.15 -1.45 23.29
CA ALA A 351 3.34 -1.26 24.12
C ALA A 351 3.39 -2.30 25.27
N LEU A 352 2.24 -2.62 25.86
CA LEU A 352 2.11 -3.58 26.97
C LEU A 352 1.86 -5.03 26.51
N ALA A 353 1.81 -5.29 25.20
CA ALA A 353 1.55 -6.64 24.69
C ALA A 353 2.62 -7.68 25.08
N PRO A 354 3.93 -7.40 25.04
CA PRO A 354 4.98 -8.37 25.39
C PRO A 354 4.82 -8.87 26.83
N GLY A 355 4.88 -10.19 27.02
CA GLY A 355 4.73 -10.82 28.34
C GLY A 355 3.30 -10.88 28.88
N ALA A 356 2.33 -10.19 28.27
CA ALA A 356 0.92 -10.21 28.63
C ALA A 356 0.05 -10.86 27.54
N THR A 357 -0.46 -10.07 26.59
CA THR A 357 -1.28 -10.59 25.48
C THR A 357 -0.44 -11.28 24.40
N ALA A 358 0.88 -11.08 24.42
CA ALA A 358 1.87 -11.81 23.61
C ALA A 358 3.00 -12.37 24.51
N PRO A 359 2.76 -13.46 25.27
CA PRO A 359 3.75 -13.99 26.22
C PRO A 359 5.07 -14.46 25.60
N GLY A 360 5.05 -14.89 24.33
CA GLY A 360 6.24 -15.35 23.61
C GLY A 360 7.06 -14.24 22.96
N ALA A 361 6.58 -13.00 22.94
CA ALA A 361 7.29 -11.85 22.38
C ALA A 361 8.18 -11.20 23.43
N THR A 362 9.40 -10.80 23.04
CA THR A 362 10.33 -10.12 23.96
C THR A 362 10.20 -8.59 23.91
N ALA A 363 9.78 -8.04 22.79
CA ALA A 363 9.55 -6.60 22.60
C ALA A 363 8.27 -6.36 21.78
N SER A 364 7.80 -5.11 21.80
CA SER A 364 6.60 -4.71 21.05
C SER A 364 6.82 -4.80 19.54
N THR A 365 5.73 -4.82 18.78
CA THR A 365 5.77 -4.92 17.30
C THR A 365 6.52 -3.76 16.65
N SER A 366 6.51 -2.58 17.26
CA SER A 366 7.24 -1.39 16.84
C SER A 366 7.57 -0.53 18.06
N LEU A 367 8.73 0.12 18.06
CA LEU A 367 9.11 1.06 19.12
C LEU A 367 8.25 2.34 19.10
N THR A 368 7.53 2.60 18.01
CA THR A 368 6.65 3.77 17.87
C THR A 368 5.47 3.78 18.85
N TRP A 369 5.06 2.61 19.36
CA TRP A 369 3.94 2.49 20.31
C TRP A 369 4.26 3.05 21.70
N GLY A 370 5.54 3.14 22.07
CA GLY A 370 5.98 3.45 23.44
C GLY A 370 6.45 2.21 24.22
N GLY A 371 7.05 2.44 25.39
CA GLY A 371 7.46 1.39 26.33
C GLY A 371 8.79 0.67 26.04
N GLY A 372 9.42 0.95 24.89
CA GLY A 372 10.76 0.43 24.55
C GLY A 372 11.84 1.52 24.58
N ASP A 373 13.09 1.10 24.79
CA ASP A 373 14.24 2.01 24.77
C ASP A 373 14.52 2.56 23.37
N LEU A 374 15.07 3.78 23.32
CA LEU A 374 15.53 4.44 22.11
C LEU A 374 16.58 3.57 21.40
N VAL A 375 16.34 3.26 20.11
CA VAL A 375 17.35 2.60 19.27
C VAL A 375 18.09 3.65 18.44
N ALA A 376 19.41 3.62 18.52
CA ALA A 376 20.29 4.54 17.84
C ALA A 376 21.44 3.81 17.16
N VAL A 377 21.78 4.26 15.95
CA VAL A 377 22.87 3.67 15.15
C VAL A 377 23.71 4.82 14.58
N GLY A 378 25.03 4.77 14.79
CA GLY A 378 25.94 5.79 14.26
C GLY A 378 25.63 7.22 14.74
N GLY A 379 25.20 7.40 16.00
CA GLY A 379 24.83 8.70 16.56
C GLY A 379 23.52 9.29 16.04
N LYS A 380 22.75 8.53 15.24
CA LYS A 380 21.43 8.92 14.74
C LYS A 380 20.34 8.08 15.40
N VAL A 381 19.19 8.70 15.64
CA VAL A 381 18.01 7.97 16.10
C VAL A 381 17.47 7.11 14.96
N ALA A 382 17.34 5.80 15.20
CA ALA A 382 16.72 4.87 14.26
C ALA A 382 15.19 4.91 14.39
N LEU A 383 14.68 4.78 15.61
CA LEU A 383 13.25 4.84 15.90
C LEU A 383 13.01 5.21 17.37
N LEU A 384 11.95 5.98 17.63
CA LEU A 384 11.50 6.32 18.98
C LEU A 384 9.96 6.33 19.08
N PRO A 385 9.39 6.33 20.31
CA PRO A 385 7.96 6.47 20.50
C PRO A 385 7.40 7.73 19.83
N ILE A 386 6.30 7.61 19.09
CA ILE A 386 5.69 8.76 18.42
C ILE A 386 4.51 9.22 19.27
N PRO A 387 4.65 10.29 20.09
CA PRO A 387 3.54 10.80 20.86
C PRO A 387 2.47 11.36 19.92
N LEU A 388 1.20 11.14 20.28
CA LEU A 388 0.06 11.63 19.52
C LEU A 388 -0.65 12.70 20.34
N GLY A 389 -0.63 13.94 19.86
CA GLY A 389 -1.26 15.09 20.52
C GLY A 389 -2.42 15.67 19.72
N THR A 390 -2.82 16.89 20.09
CA THR A 390 -3.89 17.64 19.42
C THR A 390 -3.56 17.90 17.94
N ALA A 391 -2.31 18.20 17.62
CA ALA A 391 -1.88 18.40 16.23
C ALA A 391 -2.06 17.13 15.38
N ASP A 392 -1.79 15.96 15.95
CA ASP A 392 -2.03 14.67 15.30
C ASP A 392 -3.52 14.40 15.12
N PHE A 393 -4.35 14.71 16.11
CA PHE A 393 -5.81 14.61 15.99
C PHE A 393 -6.33 15.43 14.79
N LEU A 394 -5.90 16.69 14.67
CA LEU A 394 -6.33 17.58 13.59
C LEU A 394 -5.94 17.03 12.20
N VAL A 395 -4.67 16.64 12.02
CA VAL A 395 -4.20 16.17 10.70
C VAL A 395 -4.83 14.84 10.29
N HIS A 396 -5.09 13.93 11.23
CA HIS A 396 -5.79 12.67 10.90
C HIS A 396 -7.24 12.90 10.46
N HIS A 397 -7.91 13.93 10.99
CA HIS A 397 -9.24 14.31 10.50
C HIS A 397 -9.19 14.98 9.12
N ILE A 398 -8.10 15.70 8.78
CA ILE A 398 -7.86 16.16 7.41
C ILE A 398 -7.66 14.97 6.47
N HIS A 399 -6.88 13.95 6.87
CA HIS A 399 -6.73 12.72 6.06
C HIS A 399 -8.08 12.05 5.83
N ALA A 400 -8.90 11.91 6.89
CA ALA A 400 -10.24 11.37 6.77
C ALA A 400 -11.07 12.20 5.78
N PHE A 401 -11.09 13.53 5.92
CA PHE A 401 -11.79 14.42 5.00
C PHE A 401 -11.37 14.22 3.54
N THR A 402 -10.07 14.29 3.23
CA THR A 402 -9.58 14.21 1.85
C THR A 402 -9.82 12.84 1.23
N ILE A 403 -9.70 11.76 2.01
CA ILE A 403 -10.01 10.40 1.57
C ILE A 403 -11.52 10.27 1.26
N HIS A 404 -12.39 10.74 2.16
CA HIS A 404 -13.84 10.64 1.96
C HIS A 404 -14.31 11.44 0.74
N VAL A 405 -13.73 12.61 0.47
CA VAL A 405 -14.05 13.38 -0.74
C VAL A 405 -13.56 12.65 -2.00
N THR A 406 -12.37 12.05 -1.95
CA THR A 406 -11.86 11.21 -3.05
C THR A 406 -12.82 10.04 -3.32
N VAL A 407 -13.27 9.33 -2.28
CA VAL A 407 -14.25 8.24 -2.39
C VAL A 407 -15.59 8.76 -2.91
N LEU A 408 -16.07 9.92 -2.46
CA LEU A 408 -17.32 10.52 -2.93
C LEU A 408 -17.31 10.71 -4.45
N ILE A 409 -16.23 11.30 -4.98
CA ILE A 409 -16.08 11.56 -6.41
C ILE A 409 -16.03 10.25 -7.20
N LEU A 410 -15.16 9.33 -6.78
CA LEU A 410 -14.94 8.07 -7.48
C LEU A 410 -16.19 7.16 -7.44
N LEU A 411 -16.79 6.99 -6.26
CA LEU A 411 -17.98 6.17 -6.07
C LEU A 411 -19.19 6.75 -6.83
N LYS A 412 -19.36 8.07 -6.82
CA LYS A 412 -20.39 8.74 -7.64
C LYS A 412 -20.15 8.47 -9.14
N GLY A 413 -18.90 8.51 -9.60
CA GLY A 413 -18.53 8.17 -10.97
C GLY A 413 -18.97 6.76 -11.36
N VAL A 414 -18.75 5.77 -10.49
CA VAL A 414 -19.15 4.37 -10.71
C VAL A 414 -20.68 4.20 -10.69
N LEU A 415 -21.35 4.68 -9.63
CA LEU A 415 -22.79 4.45 -9.42
C LEU A 415 -23.67 5.18 -10.44
N PHE A 416 -23.20 6.30 -10.99
CA PHE A 416 -23.93 7.12 -11.97
C PHE A 416 -23.36 7.00 -13.40
N ALA A 417 -22.51 6.00 -13.66
CA ALA A 417 -21.92 5.76 -14.97
C ALA A 417 -22.97 5.42 -16.04
N ARG A 418 -23.95 4.58 -15.68
CA ARG A 418 -24.97 4.09 -16.63
C ARG A 418 -26.13 5.03 -16.83
N SER A 419 -26.55 5.72 -15.77
CA SER A 419 -27.73 6.57 -15.78
C SER A 419 -27.69 7.55 -14.62
N SER A 420 -28.41 8.66 -14.77
CA SER A 420 -28.64 9.65 -13.73
C SER A 420 -30.03 10.27 -13.94
N ARG A 421 -30.52 11.07 -12.99
CA ARG A 421 -31.77 11.81 -13.17
C ARG A 421 -31.69 12.83 -14.31
N LEU A 422 -30.49 13.36 -14.59
CA LEU A 422 -30.26 14.37 -15.62
C LEU A 422 -30.12 13.76 -17.02
N ILE A 423 -29.37 12.65 -17.12
CA ILE A 423 -29.09 11.91 -18.36
C ILE A 423 -29.43 10.44 -18.10
N PRO A 424 -30.64 9.99 -18.48
CA PRO A 424 -31.09 8.62 -18.23
C PRO A 424 -30.33 7.55 -19.04
N ASP A 425 -29.91 7.89 -20.25
CA ASP A 425 -29.31 7.01 -21.25
C ASP A 425 -27.78 7.13 -21.33
N LYS A 426 -27.14 7.56 -20.23
CA LYS A 426 -25.70 7.84 -20.18
C LYS A 426 -24.83 6.65 -20.61
N ALA A 427 -25.27 5.42 -20.37
CA ALA A 427 -24.58 4.21 -20.81
C ALA A 427 -24.32 4.19 -22.33
N ASN A 428 -25.22 4.78 -23.14
CA ASN A 428 -25.09 4.83 -24.60
C ASN A 428 -23.99 5.80 -25.06
N LEU A 429 -23.68 6.83 -24.25
CA LEU A 429 -22.59 7.77 -24.50
C LEU A 429 -21.22 7.16 -24.19
N GLY A 430 -21.19 6.04 -23.46
CA GLY A 430 -19.99 5.31 -23.10
C GLY A 430 -19.28 5.86 -21.85
N PHE A 431 -18.06 5.37 -21.61
CA PHE A 431 -17.29 5.69 -20.39
C PHE A 431 -16.63 7.08 -20.46
N ARG A 432 -16.14 7.46 -21.64
CA ARG A 432 -15.32 8.65 -21.87
C ARG A 432 -15.94 9.51 -22.97
N PHE A 433 -16.61 10.58 -22.55
CA PHE A 433 -17.21 11.60 -23.40
C PHE A 433 -17.25 12.93 -22.62
N PRO A 434 -17.17 14.10 -23.26
CA PRO A 434 -16.99 15.37 -22.55
C PRO A 434 -18.27 15.93 -21.90
N CYS A 435 -19.41 15.79 -22.58
CA CYS A 435 -20.73 16.29 -22.16
C CYS A 435 -21.86 15.69 -23.02
N ASP A 436 -23.11 15.96 -22.66
CA ASP A 436 -24.34 15.79 -23.46
C ASP A 436 -24.89 17.18 -23.88
N GLY A 437 -24.00 18.05 -24.37
CA GLY A 437 -24.32 19.40 -24.84
C GLY A 437 -24.62 20.45 -23.74
N PRO A 438 -24.88 21.71 -24.14
CA PRO A 438 -25.12 22.82 -23.22
C PRO A 438 -26.55 22.88 -22.66
N GLY A 439 -27.44 21.98 -23.10
CA GLY A 439 -28.82 21.91 -22.61
C GLY A 439 -28.90 21.59 -21.11
N ARG A 440 -30.10 21.72 -20.52
CA ARG A 440 -30.38 21.41 -19.09
C ARG A 440 -29.51 22.19 -18.09
N GLY A 441 -29.03 23.37 -18.48
CA GLY A 441 -28.13 24.22 -17.67
C GLY A 441 -26.65 23.89 -17.82
N GLY A 442 -26.28 22.94 -18.69
CA GLY A 442 -24.91 22.50 -18.93
C GLY A 442 -24.65 21.11 -18.36
N THR A 443 -24.10 20.21 -19.19
CA THR A 443 -23.83 18.80 -18.83
C THR A 443 -22.34 18.45 -18.88
N CYS A 444 -21.48 19.44 -18.64
CA CYS A 444 -20.02 19.24 -18.61
C CYS A 444 -19.63 18.22 -17.52
N GLN A 445 -18.63 17.39 -17.81
CA GLN A 445 -17.99 16.50 -16.84
C GLN A 445 -18.92 15.47 -16.18
N VAL A 446 -19.94 15.03 -16.90
CA VAL A 446 -20.92 14.03 -16.42
C VAL A 446 -20.47 12.58 -16.64
N SER A 447 -19.42 12.34 -17.44
CA SER A 447 -18.92 10.99 -17.72
C SER A 447 -18.19 10.42 -16.51
N ALA A 448 -18.09 9.10 -16.43
CA ALA A 448 -17.33 8.47 -15.35
C ALA A 448 -15.82 8.71 -15.50
N TRP A 449 -15.33 8.91 -16.73
CA TRP A 449 -13.94 9.34 -16.96
C TRP A 449 -13.65 10.71 -16.33
N ASP A 450 -14.59 11.66 -16.41
CA ASP A 450 -14.40 12.97 -15.76
C ASP A 450 -14.39 12.86 -14.23
N HIS A 451 -15.10 11.88 -13.66
CA HIS A 451 -15.00 11.61 -12.22
C HIS A 451 -13.63 11.03 -11.84
N VAL A 452 -13.00 10.23 -12.71
CA VAL A 452 -11.60 9.80 -12.53
C VAL A 452 -10.66 10.99 -12.60
N PHE A 453 -10.85 11.89 -13.58
CA PHE A 453 -10.09 13.13 -13.70
C PHE A 453 -10.17 13.97 -12.42
N LEU A 454 -11.36 14.24 -11.89
CA LEU A 454 -11.55 14.97 -10.63
C LEU A 454 -10.98 14.20 -9.42
N GLY A 455 -11.12 12.88 -9.42
CA GLY A 455 -10.59 12.00 -8.39
C GLY A 455 -9.07 12.03 -8.30
N LEU A 456 -8.35 12.22 -9.41
CA LEU A 456 -6.88 12.37 -9.42
C LEU A 456 -6.43 13.62 -8.66
N PHE A 457 -7.13 14.76 -8.79
CA PHE A 457 -6.78 15.97 -8.03
C PHE A 457 -7.01 15.79 -6.53
N TRP A 458 -8.08 15.09 -6.14
CA TRP A 458 -8.37 14.83 -4.74
C TRP A 458 -7.46 13.77 -4.12
N MET A 459 -7.10 12.74 -4.90
CA MET A 459 -6.04 11.80 -4.52
C MET A 459 -4.71 12.54 -4.33
N TYR A 460 -4.34 13.43 -5.27
CA TYR A 460 -3.16 14.28 -5.13
C TYR A 460 -3.19 15.08 -3.84
N ASN A 461 -4.28 15.81 -3.58
CA ASN A 461 -4.44 16.59 -2.36
C ASN A 461 -4.32 15.70 -1.10
N SER A 462 -5.00 14.54 -1.09
CA SER A 462 -4.98 13.62 0.03
C SER A 462 -3.59 13.06 0.32
N ILE A 463 -2.88 12.56 -0.71
CA ILE A 463 -1.55 11.98 -0.55
C ILE A 463 -0.54 13.06 -0.17
N SER A 464 -0.60 14.24 -0.80
CA SER A 464 0.26 15.37 -0.46
C SER A 464 0.18 15.74 1.02
N VAL A 465 -1.02 15.85 1.60
CA VAL A 465 -1.17 16.16 3.03
C VAL A 465 -0.57 15.05 3.91
N VAL A 466 -0.75 13.78 3.54
CA VAL A 466 -0.19 12.66 4.30
C VAL A 466 1.34 12.66 4.31
N ILE A 467 1.98 12.95 3.18
CA ILE A 467 3.45 12.89 3.06
C ILE A 467 4.15 14.12 3.66
N PHE A 468 3.45 15.24 3.89
CA PHE A 468 4.00 16.41 4.60
C PHE A 468 4.18 16.17 6.12
N ARG A 469 4.00 14.93 6.61
CA ARG A 469 3.95 14.63 8.04
C ARG A 469 5.33 14.50 8.74
N LYS A 470 5.31 15.07 9.96
CA LYS A 470 6.09 15.04 11.22
C LYS A 470 7.28 14.09 11.51
N MET A 471 7.93 13.40 10.58
CA MET A 471 9.10 12.57 10.99
C MET A 471 10.31 13.41 11.45
N GLN A 472 10.49 14.61 10.89
CA GLN A 472 11.66 15.46 11.17
C GLN A 472 11.62 16.20 12.51
N SER A 473 10.43 16.48 13.06
CA SER A 473 10.33 17.29 14.29
C SER A 473 10.41 16.45 15.56
N ASP A 474 9.83 15.24 15.53
CA ASP A 474 9.60 14.46 16.75
C ASP A 474 10.36 13.13 16.75
N VAL A 475 10.86 12.67 15.60
CA VAL A 475 11.47 11.33 15.47
C VAL A 475 12.94 11.39 15.08
N TRP A 476 13.27 12.02 13.96
CA TRP A 476 14.64 11.99 13.46
C TRP A 476 15.52 13.05 14.11
N GLY A 477 16.75 12.65 14.46
CA GLY A 477 17.69 13.54 15.14
C GLY A 477 19.02 12.86 15.46
N SER A 478 19.99 13.67 15.87
CA SER A 478 21.28 13.20 16.39
C SER A 478 21.21 12.98 17.89
N ILE A 479 21.80 11.89 18.37
CA ILE A 479 22.10 11.72 19.78
C ILE A 479 23.49 12.31 20.02
N LYS A 480 23.58 13.26 20.96
CA LYS A 480 24.84 13.85 21.39
C LYS A 480 25.46 13.06 22.53
#